data_AF-A0A1Y4TXX1-F1
#
_entry.id   AF-A0A1Y4TXX1-F1
#
_cell.length_a   1.000
_cell.length_b   1.000
_cell.length_c   1.000
_cell.angle_alpha   90.00
_cell.angle_beta   90.00
_cell.angle_gamma   90.00
#
_symmetry.space_group_name_H-M   'P 1'
#
loop_
_entity.id
_entity.type
_entity.pdbx_description
1 polymer ?
#
loop_
_entity_poly.entity_id
_entity_poly.type
_entity_poly.pdbx_seq_one_letter_code
_entity_poly.pdbx_strand_id
1 'polypeptide(L)'
;MKKIAYILALALEIAAFAGAWIIHYFARRKLGMVRYLNYKNMSWERDYPVDALKAACVAAAVVLTVLVLLLFVKKRKEASRLTAAMNVCMVMLTALYAGYTLGCSAEVMSDYYFISILFLLAAAVQLLKTGIAVLMSGRKNEGT
;
A
#
# COMPACT_ATOMS: atom_id res chain seq x y z
N MET A 1 12.51 11.50 17.64
CA MET A 1 12.01 10.16 17.24
C MET A 1 11.00 10.18 16.09
N LYS A 2 10.00 11.09 16.09
CA LYS A 2 8.98 11.18 15.01
C LYS A 2 9.58 11.32 13.60
N LYS A 3 10.54 12.23 13.38
CA LYS A 3 11.16 12.45 12.06
C LYS A 3 11.88 11.21 11.51
N ILE A 4 12.58 10.47 12.37
CA ILE A 4 13.30 9.24 11.98
C ILE A 4 12.32 8.17 11.52
N ALA A 5 11.20 7.98 12.23
CA ALA A 5 10.16 7.04 11.83
C ALA A 5 9.53 7.41 10.48
N TYR A 6 9.29 8.70 10.20
CA TYR A 6 8.81 9.14 8.89
C TYR A 6 9.82 8.89 7.76
N ILE A 7 11.11 9.10 8.02
CA ILE A 7 12.18 8.83 7.05
C ILE A 7 12.31 7.33 6.78
N LEU A 8 12.25 6.50 7.82
CA LEU A 8 12.28 5.04 7.68
C LEU A 8 11.06 4.53 6.90
N ALA A 9 9.87 5.05 7.19
CA ALA A 9 8.66 4.71 6.47
C ALA A 9 8.73 5.13 4.99
N LEU A 10 9.30 6.29 4.69
CA LEU A 10 9.55 6.72 3.30
C LEU A 10 10.57 5.82 2.59
N ALA A 11 11.67 5.46 3.27
CA ALA A 11 12.67 4.55 2.74
C ALA A 11 12.07 3.16 2.45
N LEU A 12 11.18 2.68 3.33
CA LEU A 12 10.48 1.40 3.16
C LEU A 12 9.54 1.41 1.95
N GLU A 13 8.82 2.51 1.71
CA GLU A 13 7.99 2.66 0.51
C GLU A 13 8.83 2.67 -0.77
N ILE A 14 9.90 3.45 -0.80
CA ILE A 14 10.81 3.50 -1.95
C ILE A 14 11.40 2.11 -2.21
N ALA A 15 11.80 1.40 -1.16
CA ALA A 15 12.30 0.04 -1.26
C ALA A 15 11.22 -0.94 -1.78
N ALA A 16 9.96 -0.79 -1.36
CA ALA A 16 8.84 -1.60 -1.85
C ALA A 16 8.60 -1.38 -3.36
N PHE A 17 8.59 -0.13 -3.82
CA PHE A 17 8.45 0.18 -5.25
C PHE A 17 9.66 -0.28 -6.06
N ALA A 18 10.87 -0.06 -5.57
CA ALA A 18 12.10 -0.54 -6.20
C ALA A 18 12.11 -2.07 -6.29
N GLY A 19 11.71 -2.76 -5.21
CA GLY A 19 11.58 -4.21 -5.17
C GLY A 19 10.56 -4.73 -6.19
N ALA A 20 9.40 -4.08 -6.30
CA ALA A 20 8.37 -4.45 -7.27
C ALA A 20 8.89 -4.32 -8.71
N TRP A 21 9.61 -3.23 -9.01
CA TRP A 21 10.22 -3.01 -10.31
C TRP A 21 11.32 -4.04 -10.63
N ILE A 22 12.18 -4.35 -9.66
CA ILE A 22 13.25 -5.35 -9.81
C ILE A 22 12.66 -6.73 -10.11
N ILE A 23 11.66 -7.15 -9.33
CA ILE A 23 10.97 -8.44 -9.53
C ILE A 23 10.33 -8.48 -10.92
N HIS A 24 9.64 -7.42 -11.33
CA HIS A 24 9.04 -7.34 -12.66
C HIS A 24 10.08 -7.43 -13.79
N TYR A 25 11.19 -6.72 -13.64
CA TYR A 25 12.29 -6.75 -14.61
C TYR A 25 12.88 -8.16 -14.76
N PHE A 26 13.16 -8.83 -13.64
CA PHE A 26 13.70 -10.18 -13.67
C PHE A 26 12.69 -11.23 -14.12
N ALA A 27 11.40 -11.07 -13.80
CA ALA A 27 10.33 -11.92 -14.30
C ALA A 27 10.27 -11.86 -15.84
N ARG A 28 10.45 -10.68 -16.45
CA ARG A 28 10.49 -10.56 -17.92
C ARG A 28 11.78 -11.05 -18.57
N ARG A 29 12.94 -10.92 -17.90
CA ARG A 29 14.24 -11.28 -18.49
C ARG A 29 14.75 -12.68 -18.17
N LYS A 30 14.32 -13.31 -17.07
CA LYS A 30 14.85 -14.60 -16.62
C LYS A 30 13.75 -15.64 -16.46
N LEU A 31 13.75 -16.62 -17.37
CA LEU A 31 12.88 -17.80 -17.31
C LEU A 31 12.96 -18.56 -15.98
N GLY A 32 14.13 -18.60 -15.34
CA GLY A 32 14.30 -19.22 -14.03
C GLY A 32 13.47 -18.54 -12.93
N MET A 33 13.33 -17.21 -12.99
CA MET A 33 12.50 -16.48 -12.03
C MET A 33 11.01 -16.73 -12.28
N VAL A 34 10.58 -16.80 -13.54
CA VAL A 34 9.19 -17.17 -13.90
C VAL A 34 8.84 -18.55 -13.36
N ARG A 35 9.72 -19.55 -13.51
CA ARG A 35 9.50 -20.90 -12.97
C ARG A 35 9.38 -20.88 -11.44
N TYR A 36 10.25 -20.15 -10.76
CA TYR A 36 10.19 -20.01 -9.29
C TYR A 36 8.88 -19.33 -8.84
N LEU A 37 8.50 -18.24 -9.51
CA LEU A 37 7.26 -17.51 -9.22
C LEU A 37 6.03 -18.39 -9.43
N ASN A 38 5.94 -19.11 -10.55
CA ASN A 38 4.83 -20.03 -10.83
C ASN A 38 4.72 -21.15 -9.80
N TYR A 39 5.85 -21.75 -9.39
CA TYR A 39 5.87 -22.75 -8.35
C TYR A 39 5.31 -22.21 -7.02
N LYS A 40 5.72 -20.99 -6.64
CA LYS A 40 5.22 -20.33 -5.42
C LYS A 40 3.74 -19.97 -5.52
N ASN A 41 3.29 -19.47 -6.67
CA ASN A 41 1.89 -19.15 -6.90
C ASN A 41 0.99 -20.38 -6.78
N MET A 42 1.38 -21.50 -7.40
CA MET A 42 0.67 -22.77 -7.28
C MET A 42 0.60 -23.27 -5.83
N SER A 43 1.68 -23.14 -5.06
CA SER A 43 1.65 -23.48 -3.63
C SER A 43 0.67 -22.58 -2.88
N TRP A 44 0.69 -21.27 -3.13
CA TRP A 44 -0.21 -20.33 -2.44
C TRP A 44 -1.67 -20.54 -2.78
N GLU A 45 -1.99 -20.81 -4.04
CA GLU A 45 -3.35 -21.13 -4.49
C GLU A 45 -3.87 -22.45 -3.92
N ARG A 46 -2.99 -23.44 -3.73
CA ARG A 46 -3.35 -24.71 -3.10
C ARG A 46 -3.54 -24.58 -1.60
N ASP A 47 -2.64 -23.87 -0.93
CA ASP A 47 -2.56 -23.86 0.53
C ASP A 47 -3.47 -22.78 1.16
N TYR A 48 -3.88 -21.76 0.40
CA TYR A 48 -4.68 -20.62 0.89
C TYR A 48 -5.81 -20.23 -0.07
N PRO A 49 -6.96 -19.74 0.47
CA PRO A 49 -8.03 -19.15 -0.35
C PRO A 49 -7.62 -17.74 -0.82
N VAL A 50 -6.70 -17.69 -1.78
CA VAL A 50 -6.05 -16.46 -2.25
C VAL A 50 -7.02 -15.40 -2.75
N ASP A 51 -8.14 -15.79 -3.36
CA ASP A 51 -9.09 -14.82 -3.91
C ASP A 51 -9.90 -14.13 -2.82
N ALA A 52 -10.31 -14.88 -1.79
CA ALA A 52 -10.93 -14.31 -0.61
C ALA A 52 -9.95 -13.40 0.15
N LEU A 53 -8.68 -13.80 0.26
CA LEU A 53 -7.63 -13.01 0.90
C LEU A 53 -7.35 -11.69 0.15
N LYS A 54 -7.23 -11.72 -1.18
CA LYS A 54 -7.06 -10.51 -2.00
C LYS A 54 -8.22 -9.54 -1.79
N ALA A 55 -9.45 -10.05 -1.90
CA ALA A 55 -10.65 -9.23 -1.74
C ALA A 55 -10.73 -8.63 -0.33
N ALA A 56 -10.42 -9.43 0.71
CA ALA A 56 -10.36 -8.96 2.09
C ALA A 56 -9.30 -7.87 2.29
N CYS A 57 -8.08 -8.04 1.75
CA CYS A 57 -7.01 -7.06 1.84
C CYS A 57 -7.37 -5.74 1.13
N VAL A 58 -7.93 -5.82 -0.08
CA VAL A 58 -8.40 -4.64 -0.82
C VAL A 58 -9.53 -3.93 -0.06
N ALA A 59 -10.52 -4.69 0.41
CA ALA A 59 -11.62 -4.14 1.20
C ALA A 59 -11.12 -3.47 2.49
N ALA A 60 -10.23 -4.12 3.23
CA ALA A 60 -9.64 -3.56 4.45
C ALA A 60 -8.86 -2.27 4.16
N ALA A 61 -8.04 -2.25 3.11
CA ALA A 61 -7.30 -1.04 2.70
C ALA A 61 -8.25 0.10 2.33
N VAL A 62 -9.30 -0.17 1.54
CA VAL A 62 -10.31 0.83 1.16
C VAL A 62 -11.06 1.35 2.38
N VAL A 63 -11.54 0.49 3.26
CA VAL A 63 -12.25 0.90 4.49
C VAL A 63 -11.36 1.78 5.36
N LEU A 64 -10.10 1.38 5.57
CA LEU A 64 -9.13 2.20 6.32
C LEU A 64 -8.90 3.56 5.66
N THR A 65 -8.85 3.62 4.32
CA THR A 65 -8.67 4.89 3.63
C THR A 65 -9.84 5.85 3.83
N VAL A 66 -11.07 5.32 3.74
CA VAL A 66 -12.29 6.09 3.96
C VAL A 66 -12.34 6.60 5.40
N LEU A 67 -11.98 5.78 6.39
CA LEU A 67 -11.91 6.20 7.79
C LEU A 67 -10.93 7.36 7.99
N VAL A 68 -9.72 7.28 7.46
CA VAL A 68 -8.72 8.35 7.57
C VAL A 68 -9.20 9.63 6.85
N LEU A 69 -9.84 9.50 5.70
CA LEU A 69 -10.44 10.64 4.98
C LEU A 69 -11.58 11.30 5.77
N LEU A 70 -12.46 10.52 6.40
CA LEU A 70 -13.54 11.05 7.23
C LEU A 70 -12.97 11.82 8.44
N LEU A 71 -11.95 11.27 9.10
CA LEU A 71 -11.23 11.96 10.18
C LEU A 71 -10.60 13.27 9.69
N PHE A 72 -10.03 13.26 8.48
CA PHE A 72 -9.47 14.46 7.87
C PHE A 72 -10.53 15.52 7.56
N VAL A 73 -11.68 15.15 6.99
CA VAL A 73 -12.78 16.08 6.72
C VAL A 73 -13.32 16.69 8.02
N LYS A 74 -13.44 15.89 9.09
CA LYS A 74 -13.86 16.37 10.41
C LYS A 74 -12.86 17.37 11.00
N LYS A 75 -11.56 17.19 10.75
CA LYS A 75 -10.46 18.06 11.22
C LYS A 75 -9.97 19.07 10.17
N ARG A 76 -10.71 19.26 9.07
CA ARG A 76 -10.27 20.07 7.90
C ARG A 76 -9.95 21.53 8.23
N LYS A 77 -10.55 22.09 9.29
CA LYS A 77 -10.33 23.49 9.70
C LYS A 77 -8.91 23.73 10.23
N GLU A 78 -8.22 22.67 10.65
CA GLU A 78 -6.89 22.71 11.28
C GLU A 78 -5.83 22.05 10.38
N ALA A 79 -6.21 21.63 9.17
CA ALA A 79 -5.38 20.87 8.27
C ALA A 79 -4.41 21.77 7.47
N SER A 80 -3.12 21.44 7.51
CA SER A 80 -2.09 22.08 6.70
C SER A 80 -2.14 21.61 5.24
N ARG A 81 -1.64 22.41 4.29
CA ARG A 81 -1.47 22.01 2.89
C ARG A 81 -0.66 20.71 2.74
N LEU A 82 0.28 20.45 3.66
CA LEU A 82 1.06 19.22 3.69
C LEU A 82 0.22 17.98 4.01
N THR A 83 -0.72 18.06 4.96
CA THR A 83 -1.59 16.92 5.30
C THR A 83 -2.63 16.67 4.21
N ALA A 84 -3.07 17.71 3.52
CA ALA A 84 -3.89 17.56 2.31
C ALA A 84 -3.14 16.83 1.18
N ALA A 85 -1.90 17.22 0.88
CA ALA A 85 -1.08 16.54 -0.12
C ALA A 85 -0.83 15.05 0.22
N MET A 86 -0.55 14.75 1.49
CA MET A 86 -0.35 13.37 1.93
C MET A 86 -1.61 12.51 1.77
N ASN A 87 -2.80 13.07 2.03
CA ASN A 87 -4.07 12.36 1.81
C ASN A 87 -4.34 12.10 0.33
N VAL A 88 -4.04 13.05 -0.56
CA VAL A 88 -4.13 12.82 -2.01
C VAL A 88 -3.19 11.68 -2.44
N CYS A 89 -1.94 11.69 -1.98
CA CYS A 89 -0.99 10.60 -2.27
C CYS A 89 -1.46 9.26 -1.74
N MET A 90 -2.07 9.24 -0.55
CA MET A 90 -2.64 8.01 0.02
C MET A 90 -3.80 7.47 -0.82
N VAL A 91 -4.76 8.31 -1.19
CA VAL A 91 -5.88 7.89 -2.05
C VAL A 91 -5.37 7.37 -3.39
N MET A 92 -4.40 8.06 -4.00
CA MET A 92 -3.78 7.64 -5.25
C MET A 92 -3.09 6.28 -5.12
N LEU A 93 -2.33 6.04 -4.05
CA LEU A 93 -1.64 4.79 -3.81
C LEU A 93 -2.59 3.63 -3.52
N THR A 94 -3.66 3.86 -2.75
CA THR A 94 -4.65 2.82 -2.50
C THR A 94 -5.47 2.52 -3.74
N ALA A 95 -5.80 3.52 -4.56
CA ALA A 95 -6.44 3.31 -5.85
C ALA A 95 -5.54 2.51 -6.80
N LEU A 96 -4.24 2.79 -6.83
CA LEU A 96 -3.26 2.03 -7.60
C LEU A 96 -3.17 0.58 -7.12
N TYR A 97 -3.08 0.34 -5.81
CA TYR A 97 -3.09 -1.01 -5.23
C TYR A 97 -4.37 -1.77 -5.56
N ALA A 98 -5.54 -1.16 -5.34
CA ALA A 98 -6.83 -1.79 -5.60
C ALA A 98 -7.02 -2.05 -7.10
N GLY A 99 -6.69 -1.10 -7.96
CA GLY A 99 -6.75 -1.25 -9.42
C GLY A 99 -5.81 -2.33 -9.93
N TYR A 100 -4.59 -2.41 -9.41
CA TYR A 100 -3.65 -3.47 -9.76
C TYR A 100 -4.14 -4.84 -9.28
N THR A 101 -4.63 -4.93 -8.04
CA THR A 101 -5.08 -6.20 -7.46
C THR A 101 -6.36 -6.71 -8.10
N LEU A 102 -7.30 -5.84 -8.49
CA LEU A 102 -8.55 -6.25 -9.13
C LEU A 102 -8.45 -6.39 -10.66
N GLY A 103 -7.55 -5.63 -11.30
CA GLY A 103 -7.40 -5.61 -12.75
C GLY A 103 -6.41 -6.63 -13.32
N CYS A 104 -5.45 -7.09 -12.52
CA CYS A 104 -4.49 -8.10 -12.92
C CYS A 104 -4.79 -9.45 -12.25
N SER A 105 -4.47 -10.53 -12.94
CA SER A 105 -4.56 -11.89 -12.41
C SER A 105 -3.20 -12.59 -12.47
N ALA A 106 -2.99 -13.58 -11.60
CA ALA A 106 -1.79 -14.41 -11.58
C ALA A 106 -1.61 -15.22 -12.87
N GLU A 107 -2.70 -15.47 -13.60
CA GLU A 107 -2.69 -16.12 -14.91
C GLU A 107 -2.08 -15.24 -16.01
N VAL A 108 -2.18 -13.92 -15.86
CA VAL A 108 -1.67 -12.94 -16.84
C VAL A 108 -0.24 -12.53 -16.51
N MET A 109 0.12 -12.48 -15.22
CA MET A 109 1.46 -12.10 -14.76
C MET A 109 1.91 -12.99 -13.58
N SER A 110 2.97 -13.77 -13.79
CA SER A 110 3.51 -14.68 -12.77
C SER A 110 4.02 -13.96 -11.52
N ASP A 111 4.42 -12.70 -11.64
CA ASP A 111 4.91 -11.82 -10.57
C ASP A 111 3.79 -11.07 -9.83
N TYR A 112 2.53 -11.25 -10.24
CA TYR A 112 1.37 -10.53 -9.71
C TYR A 112 1.25 -10.58 -8.18
N TYR A 113 1.32 -11.77 -7.58
CA TYR A 113 1.17 -11.89 -6.12
C TYR A 113 2.28 -11.15 -5.37
N PHE A 114 3.53 -11.24 -5.85
CA PHE A 114 4.66 -10.59 -5.22
C PHE A 114 4.56 -9.05 -5.33
N ILE A 115 4.17 -8.53 -6.49
CA ILE A 115 3.97 -7.10 -6.68
C ILE A 115 2.78 -6.59 -5.85
N SER A 116 1.69 -7.36 -5.79
CA SER A 116 0.51 -7.00 -4.99
C SER A 116 0.84 -6.88 -3.50
N ILE A 117 1.69 -7.76 -2.95
CA ILE A 117 2.15 -7.70 -1.56
C ILE A 117 3.01 -6.45 -1.33
N LEU A 118 3.91 -6.11 -2.26
CA LEU A 118 4.75 -4.92 -2.14
C LEU A 118 3.94 -3.62 -2.25
N PHE A 119 2.92 -3.60 -3.10
CA PHE A 119 1.98 -2.47 -3.19
C PHE A 119 1.10 -2.37 -1.96
N LEU A 120 0.63 -3.49 -1.40
CA LEU A 120 -0.10 -3.51 -0.13
C LEU A 120 0.77 -2.97 1.01
N LEU A 121 2.05 -3.37 1.07
CA LEU A 121 3.01 -2.86 2.05
C LEU A 121 3.18 -1.34 1.92
N ALA A 122 3.41 -0.85 0.70
CA ALA A 122 3.55 0.59 0.46
C ALA A 122 2.28 1.36 0.86
N ALA A 123 1.09 0.84 0.50
CA ALA A 123 -0.18 1.43 0.87
C ALA A 123 -0.41 1.43 2.39
N ALA A 124 -0.06 0.35 3.09
CA ALA A 124 -0.18 0.24 4.55
C ALA A 124 0.74 1.24 5.28
N VAL A 125 1.98 1.40 4.80
CA VAL A 125 2.93 2.37 5.37
C VAL A 125 2.44 3.81 5.16
N GLN A 126 1.91 4.11 3.97
CA GLN A 126 1.32 5.41 3.66
C GLN A 126 0.10 5.69 4.55
N LEU A 127 -0.78 4.70 4.74
CA LEU A 127 -1.96 4.76 5.62
C LEU A 127 -1.60 5.05 7.08
N LEU A 128 -0.55 4.41 7.59
CA LEU A 128 -0.06 4.65 8.95
C LEU A 128 0.48 6.07 9.09
N LYS A 129 1.29 6.54 8.13
CA LYS A 129 1.84 7.90 8.14
C LYS A 129 0.75 8.96 8.10
N THR A 130 -0.23 8.83 7.20
CA THR A 130 -1.35 9.77 7.09
C THR A 130 -2.26 9.72 8.31
N GLY A 131 -2.57 8.53 8.83
CA GLY A 131 -3.36 8.36 10.04
C GLY A 131 -2.73 9.09 11.23
N ILE A 132 -1.43 8.90 11.46
CA ILE A 132 -0.69 9.60 12.52
C ILE A 132 -0.67 11.12 12.27
N ALA A 133 -0.45 11.57 11.04
CA ALA A 133 -0.43 12.99 10.70
C ALA A 133 -1.78 13.68 10.95
N VAL A 134 -2.89 13.02 10.59
CA VAL A 134 -4.26 13.51 10.81
C VAL A 134 -4.60 13.56 12.30
N LEU A 135 -4.25 12.53 13.08
CA LEU A 135 -4.45 12.49 14.54
C LEU A 135 -3.66 13.59 15.26
N MET A 136 -2.40 13.80 14.86
CA MET A 136 -1.53 14.81 15.47
C MET A 136 -1.94 16.24 15.14
N SER A 137 -2.60 16.48 14.00
CA SER A 137 -3.06 17.83 13.60
C SER A 137 -4.13 18.36 14.55
N GLY A 138 -4.97 17.49 15.11
CA GLY A 138 -5.99 17.88 16.10
C GLY A 138 -5.47 18.20 17.50
N ARG A 139 -4.25 17.76 17.87
CA ARG A 139 -3.65 17.99 19.21
C ARG A 139 -2.95 19.34 19.35
N LYS A 140 -2.76 20.07 18.25
CA LYS A 140 -2.05 21.37 18.28
C LYS A 140 -2.88 22.49 18.93
N ASN A 141 -4.20 22.32 19.07
CA ASN A 141 -5.13 23.31 19.61
C ASN A 141 -5.62 23.03 21.04
N GLU A 142 -5.26 21.92 21.68
CA GLU A 142 -5.63 21.65 23.09
C GLU A 142 -4.61 22.22 24.09
N GLY A 143 -3.59 22.95 23.61
CA GLY A 143 -2.47 23.47 24.42
C GLY A 143 -2.29 24.97 24.38
N THR A 144 -3.32 25.75 24.04
CA THR A 144 -3.35 27.22 24.12
C THR A 144 -4.54 27.69 24.91
#